data_AF-A0A819VBL7-F1
#
_entry.id   AF-A0A819VBL7-F1
#
_cell.length_a   1.000
_cell.length_b   1.000
_cell.length_c   1.000
_cell.angle_alpha   90.00
_cell.angle_beta   90.00
_cell.angle_gamma   90.00
#
_symmetry.space_group_name_H-M   'P 1'
#
loop_
_entity.id
_entity.type
_entity.pdbx_description
1 polymer ?
#
loop_
_entity_poly.entity_id
_entity_poly.type
_entity_poly.pdbx_seq_one_letter_code
_entity_poly.pdbx_strand_id
1 'polypeptide(L)'
;MLSNKKSFSIEYLISKQPLPSFFDFKRIRTAFTSIQLLELEREFSLNMYLSRIRRIEIATYLNLTEKQVKRGIIIEYEVFYMFSIKSKLNSYRWSSATNDVYDIRKYQAIDIANELTLINQNLLLRIKPEELFNFVFLSSEKKMLAPNLTSMVEFYNRTVLLFATQILQQKSDKMRASVIMHLFSVIQQLYIINHDIHSIRIILTTFDHPSIFRLRETWRIFRRENPKFYTALKYLWNVLSQDNNWEEYRLWLEEKFIKDCLNKKQPMLLFIGY
;
A
#
# COMPACT_ATOMS: atom_id res chain seq x y z
N MET A 1 -32.35 -24.24 -18.09
CA MET A 1 -33.00 -23.43 -17.05
C MET A 1 -31.94 -22.69 -16.26
N LEU A 2 -31.82 -21.39 -16.54
CA LEU A 2 -30.94 -20.46 -15.83
C LEU A 2 -31.59 -20.10 -14.49
N SER A 3 -30.95 -20.40 -13.37
CA SER A 3 -31.28 -19.72 -12.12
C SER A 3 -30.08 -19.58 -11.19
N ASN A 4 -29.80 -18.32 -10.86
CA ASN A 4 -29.07 -17.84 -9.69
C ASN A 4 -27.56 -18.14 -9.59
N LYS A 5 -26.80 -17.67 -10.59
CA LYS A 5 -25.55 -16.97 -10.26
C LYS A 5 -25.92 -15.64 -9.58
N LYS A 6 -25.98 -15.61 -8.25
CA LYS A 6 -25.92 -14.34 -7.50
C LYS A 6 -24.54 -13.75 -7.77
N SER A 7 -24.45 -12.97 -8.85
CA SER A 7 -23.31 -12.11 -9.11
C SER A 7 -23.10 -11.23 -7.87
N PHE A 8 -21.90 -11.28 -7.32
CA PHE A 8 -21.48 -10.43 -6.20
C PHE A 8 -21.26 -9.01 -6.76
N SER A 9 -22.38 -8.30 -6.94
CA SER A 9 -22.44 -6.92 -7.41
C SER A 9 -21.98 -5.96 -6.31
N ILE A 10 -21.64 -4.72 -6.68
CA ILE A 10 -21.36 -3.58 -5.77
C ILE A 10 -22.40 -3.47 -4.64
N GLU A 11 -23.64 -3.86 -4.91
CA GLU A 11 -24.75 -3.92 -3.97
C GLU A 11 -24.49 -4.86 -2.79
N TYR A 12 -23.78 -5.98 -2.98
CA TYR A 12 -23.40 -6.88 -1.89
C TYR A 12 -22.47 -6.18 -0.89
N LEU A 13 -21.44 -5.46 -1.38
CA LEU A 13 -20.52 -4.69 -0.52
C LEU A 13 -21.23 -3.52 0.19
N ILE A 14 -22.25 -2.93 -0.44
CA ILE A 14 -23.07 -1.85 0.15
C ILE A 14 -24.06 -2.38 1.20
N SER A 15 -24.55 -3.62 1.05
CA SER A 15 -25.62 -4.19 1.89
C SER A 15 -25.23 -4.61 3.31
N LYS A 16 -23.93 -4.63 3.66
CA LYS A 16 -23.43 -5.08 4.97
C LYS A 16 -23.27 -3.93 6.00
N GLN A 17 -24.33 -3.15 6.19
CA GLN A 17 -24.64 -2.28 7.37
C GLN A 17 -24.51 -0.74 7.23
N PRO A 18 -25.31 0.04 8.00
CA PRO A 18 -25.53 1.46 7.78
C PRO A 18 -24.38 2.30 8.33
N LEU A 19 -24.02 3.36 7.61
CA LEU A 19 -22.95 4.27 8.03
C LEU A 19 -23.49 5.26 9.09
N PRO A 20 -22.93 5.33 10.31
CA PRO A 20 -23.01 6.56 11.09
C PRO A 20 -22.26 7.65 10.31
N SER A 21 -22.86 8.83 10.22
CA SER A 21 -22.26 10.00 9.57
C SER A 21 -21.04 10.48 10.37
N PHE A 22 -19.86 9.94 10.05
CA PHE A 22 -18.59 10.50 10.51
C PHE A 22 -17.94 11.27 9.36
N PHE A 23 -18.31 12.54 9.26
CA PHE A 23 -17.40 13.56 8.74
C PHE A 23 -16.30 13.83 9.79
N ASP A 24 -15.10 14.08 9.29
CA ASP A 24 -13.91 14.58 9.99
C ASP A 24 -13.13 13.66 10.93
N PHE A 25 -12.49 12.64 10.36
CA PHE A 25 -11.18 12.20 10.87
C PHE A 25 -10.06 12.97 10.16
N LYS A 26 -9.85 14.22 10.58
CA LYS A 26 -8.54 14.87 10.43
C LYS A 26 -7.56 14.07 11.29
N ARG A 27 -6.74 13.21 10.66
CA ARG A 27 -5.43 12.89 11.26
C ARG A 27 -4.66 14.20 11.33
N ILE A 28 -4.67 14.86 12.48
CA ILE A 28 -3.85 16.03 12.75
C ILE A 28 -2.40 15.56 12.60
N ARG A 29 -1.76 15.96 11.50
CA ARG A 29 -0.32 15.81 11.34
C ARG A 29 0.32 16.69 12.39
N THR A 30 1.24 16.15 13.17
CA THR A 30 2.12 16.99 13.99
C THR A 30 2.96 17.82 13.03
N ALA A 31 2.87 19.14 13.10
CA ALA A 31 3.73 20.03 12.33
C ALA A 31 5.08 20.13 13.05
N PHE A 32 6.17 19.80 12.35
CA PHE A 32 7.54 20.03 12.82
C PHE A 32 7.98 21.45 12.41
N THR A 33 8.82 22.09 13.23
CA THR A 33 9.49 23.34 12.83
C THR A 33 10.60 23.05 11.82
N SER A 34 11.05 24.07 11.08
CA SER A 34 12.19 23.93 10.14
C SER A 34 13.47 23.45 10.83
N ILE A 35 13.69 23.85 12.08
CA ILE A 35 14.83 23.41 12.89
C ILE A 35 14.67 21.94 13.27
N GLN A 36 13.47 21.52 13.70
CA GLN A 36 13.21 20.11 14.03
C GLN A 36 13.39 19.19 12.81
N LEU A 37 12.99 19.62 11.61
CA LEU A 37 13.21 18.85 10.39
C LEU A 37 14.70 18.70 10.08
N LEU A 38 15.46 19.78 10.12
CA LEU A 38 16.89 19.78 9.79
C LEU A 38 17.70 18.91 10.75
N GLU A 39 17.38 18.93 12.04
CA GLU A 39 18.02 18.06 13.03
C GLU A 39 17.63 16.58 12.87
N LEU A 40 16.36 16.29 12.51
CA LEU A 40 15.93 14.93 12.20
C LEU A 40 16.59 14.40 10.92
N GLU A 41 16.77 15.24 9.90
CA GLU A 41 17.51 14.92 8.66
C GLU A 41 18.98 14.62 8.94
N ARG A 42 19.61 15.43 9.81
CA ARG A 42 20.99 15.23 10.25
C ARG A 42 21.14 13.92 11.02
N GLU A 43 20.26 13.63 11.97
CA GLU A 43 20.25 12.38 12.72
C GLU A 43 20.00 11.17 11.82
N PHE A 44 19.09 11.28 10.85
CA PHE A 44 18.85 10.23 9.88
C PHE A 44 20.08 9.93 9.01
N SER A 45 20.80 10.98 8.60
CA SER A 45 22.04 10.86 7.82
C SER A 45 23.17 10.19 8.61
N LEU A 46 23.20 10.38 9.92
CA LEU A 46 24.17 9.74 10.82
C LEU A 46 23.75 8.29 11.17
N ASN A 47 22.46 8.07 11.41
CA ASN A 47 21.89 6.79 11.87
C ASN A 47 20.54 6.52 11.17
N MET A 48 20.57 5.75 10.09
CA MET A 48 19.38 5.40 9.29
C MET A 48 18.32 4.60 10.07
N TYR A 49 18.70 4.01 11.21
CA TYR A 49 17.80 3.29 12.12
C TYR A 49 18.05 3.74 13.55
N LEU A 50 17.03 4.34 14.18
CA LEU A 50 17.15 4.76 15.57
C LEU A 50 16.74 3.67 16.56
N SER A 51 17.60 3.40 17.54
CA SER A 51 17.27 2.61 18.73
C SER A 51 16.28 3.37 19.62
N ARG A 52 15.62 2.66 20.56
CA ARG A 52 14.70 3.30 21.51
C ARG A 52 15.39 4.37 22.36
N ILE A 53 16.59 4.08 22.85
CA ILE A 53 17.39 5.00 23.68
C ILE A 53 17.69 6.28 22.88
N ARG A 54 18.16 6.15 21.63
CA ARG A 54 18.46 7.30 20.79
C ARG A 54 17.21 8.12 20.43
N ARG A 55 16.04 7.48 20.26
CA ARG A 55 14.77 8.19 20.07
C ARG A 55 14.37 9.00 21.29
N ILE A 56 14.62 8.52 22.50
CA ILE A 56 14.34 9.26 23.74
C ILE A 56 15.22 10.50 23.81
N GLU A 57 16.51 10.36 23.50
CA GLU A 57 17.47 11.49 23.49
C GLU A 57 17.09 12.57 22.47
N ILE A 58 16.71 12.18 21.26
CA ILE A 58 16.29 13.13 20.21
C ILE A 58 14.93 13.75 20.57
N ALA A 59 14.03 12.97 21.17
CA ALA A 59 12.73 13.44 21.64
C ALA A 59 12.89 14.53 22.71
N THR A 60 13.75 14.31 23.69
CA THR A 60 14.03 15.32 24.74
C THR A 60 14.73 16.54 24.16
N TYR A 61 15.71 16.37 23.27
CA TYR A 61 16.45 17.46 22.64
C TYR A 61 15.56 18.36 21.75
N LEU A 62 14.69 17.76 20.92
CA LEU A 62 13.85 18.50 19.97
C LEU A 62 12.48 18.90 20.54
N ASN A 63 12.23 18.62 21.82
CA ASN A 63 10.94 18.78 22.48
C ASN A 63 9.80 18.10 21.70
N LEU A 64 10.04 16.85 21.32
CA LEU A 64 9.14 15.95 20.61
C LEU A 64 8.84 14.71 21.47
N THR A 65 7.83 13.94 21.09
CA THR A 65 7.59 12.60 21.63
C THR A 65 8.39 11.56 20.84
N GLU A 66 8.75 10.43 21.46
CA GLU A 66 9.38 9.29 20.75
C GLU A 66 8.59 8.88 19.49
N LYS A 67 7.26 8.97 19.56
CA LYS A 67 6.36 8.66 18.44
C LYS A 67 6.47 9.68 17.30
N GLN A 68 6.69 10.96 17.62
CA GLN A 68 6.92 12.02 16.63
C GLN A 68 8.31 11.90 16.01
N VAL A 69 9.36 11.63 16.79
CA VAL A 69 10.72 11.37 16.25
C VAL A 69 10.70 10.19 15.30
N LYS A 70 10.05 9.08 15.69
CA LYS A 70 9.86 7.92 14.80
C LYS A 70 9.14 8.28 13.51
N ARG A 71 8.06 9.08 13.58
CA ARG A 71 7.31 9.52 12.39
C ARG A 71 8.12 10.46 11.50
N GLY A 72 8.82 11.44 12.07
CA GLY A 72 9.64 12.39 11.34
C GLY A 72 10.74 11.69 10.56
N ILE A 73 11.47 10.78 11.20
CA ILE A 73 12.53 10.00 10.54
C ILE A 73 11.98 8.99 9.54
N ILE A 74 10.79 8.42 9.74
CA ILE A 74 10.16 7.58 8.71
C ILE A 74 9.81 8.42 7.47
N ILE A 75 9.33 9.66 7.63
CA ILE A 75 9.03 10.55 6.50
C ILE A 75 10.33 10.90 5.76
N GLU A 76 11.41 11.24 6.47
CA GLU A 76 12.71 11.52 5.84
C GLU A 76 13.32 10.27 5.19
N TYR A 77 13.20 9.09 5.82
CA TYR A 77 13.58 7.82 5.24
C TYR A 77 12.78 7.57 3.95
N GLU A 78 11.46 7.80 3.93
CA GLU A 78 10.63 7.65 2.74
C GLU A 78 11.04 8.65 1.65
N VAL A 79 11.33 9.91 1.98
CA VAL A 79 11.77 10.93 1.02
C VAL A 79 13.17 10.60 0.46
N PHE A 80 14.13 10.23 1.31
CA PHE A 80 15.47 9.83 0.90
C PHE A 80 15.47 8.51 0.12
N TYR A 81 14.68 7.52 0.56
CA TYR A 81 14.46 6.27 -0.15
C TYR A 81 13.78 6.51 -1.50
N MET A 82 12.90 7.50 -1.62
CA MET A 82 12.33 7.97 -2.89
C MET A 82 13.40 8.57 -3.82
N PHE A 83 14.32 9.39 -3.31
CA PHE A 83 15.45 9.91 -4.10
C PHE A 83 16.45 8.82 -4.50
N SER A 84 16.75 7.88 -3.60
CA SER A 84 17.62 6.72 -3.84
C SER A 84 17.00 5.70 -4.80
N ILE A 85 15.67 5.53 -4.77
CA ILE A 85 14.95 4.73 -5.75
C ILE A 85 14.94 5.41 -7.11
N LYS A 86 14.83 6.73 -7.19
CA LYS A 86 14.94 7.44 -8.48
C LYS A 86 16.31 7.26 -9.13
N SER A 87 17.38 7.16 -8.33
CA SER A 87 18.72 6.85 -8.84
C SER A 87 18.95 5.36 -9.13
N LYS A 88 18.35 4.43 -8.36
CA LYS A 88 18.40 2.97 -8.62
C LYS A 88 17.44 2.52 -9.72
N LEU A 89 16.36 3.25 -10.00
CA LEU A 89 15.47 2.99 -11.14
C LEU A 89 16.19 3.25 -12.46
N ASN A 90 17.26 4.04 -12.49
CA ASN A 90 18.13 4.17 -13.66
C ASN A 90 18.97 2.89 -13.92
N SER A 91 19.11 1.96 -12.96
CA SER A 91 19.83 0.70 -13.17
C SER A 91 18.97 -0.45 -13.69
N TYR A 92 17.64 -0.32 -13.61
CA TYR A 92 16.72 -1.12 -14.43
C TYR A 92 16.34 -0.26 -15.64
N ARG A 93 17.10 -0.39 -16.73
CA ARG A 93 16.78 0.22 -18.03
C ARG A 93 15.37 -0.19 -18.46
N TRP A 94 14.36 0.59 -18.05
CA TRP A 94 13.21 0.85 -18.89
C TRP A 94 13.77 1.65 -20.06
N SER A 95 13.74 1.06 -21.25
CA SER A 95 14.26 1.65 -22.47
C SER A 95 13.92 3.14 -22.52
N SER A 96 14.95 4.00 -22.53
CA SER A 96 14.86 5.44 -22.78
C SER A 96 14.48 5.74 -24.23
N ALA A 97 13.64 4.89 -24.83
CA ALA A 97 13.37 4.83 -26.26
C ALA A 97 11.87 4.67 -26.52
N THR A 98 11.05 5.47 -25.85
CA THR A 98 9.89 6.14 -26.45
C THR A 98 9.52 7.31 -25.53
N ASN A 99 9.31 8.50 -26.09
CA ASN A 99 8.69 9.63 -25.38
C ASN A 99 7.20 9.38 -25.05
N ASP A 100 6.73 8.14 -25.14
CA ASP A 100 5.38 7.76 -24.78
C ASP A 100 5.31 7.53 -23.28
N VAL A 101 4.64 8.45 -22.60
CA VAL A 101 4.26 8.28 -21.20
C VAL A 101 3.40 7.01 -21.11
N TYR A 102 3.98 5.92 -20.60
CA TYR A 102 3.26 4.68 -20.33
C TYR A 102 2.09 4.98 -19.39
N ASP A 103 0.87 4.72 -19.86
CA ASP A 103 -0.38 4.97 -19.14
C ASP A 103 -1.04 3.63 -18.82
N ILE A 104 -1.13 3.31 -17.53
CA ILE A 104 -1.71 2.07 -17.01
C ILE A 104 -3.12 1.81 -17.54
N ARG A 105 -3.89 2.86 -17.87
CA ARG A 105 -5.27 2.73 -18.37
C ARG A 105 -5.37 2.10 -19.76
N LYS A 106 -4.25 1.95 -20.48
CA LYS A 106 -4.21 1.25 -21.78
C LYS A 106 -4.43 -0.26 -21.65
N TYR A 107 -4.26 -0.83 -20.45
CA TYR A 107 -4.44 -2.24 -20.18
C TYR A 107 -5.77 -2.49 -19.46
N GLN A 108 -6.38 -3.67 -19.63
CA GLN A 108 -7.60 -3.97 -18.91
C GLN A 108 -7.30 -4.24 -17.43
N ALA A 109 -8.23 -3.85 -16.56
CA ALA A 109 -8.07 -4.03 -15.12
C ALA A 109 -7.89 -5.49 -14.70
N ILE A 110 -8.53 -6.43 -15.43
CA ILE A 110 -8.40 -7.87 -15.20
C ILE A 110 -7.03 -8.40 -15.57
N ASP A 111 -6.43 -7.92 -16.67
CA ASP A 111 -5.10 -8.35 -17.09
C ASP A 111 -4.05 -7.89 -16.07
N ILE A 112 -4.15 -6.65 -15.61
CA ILE A 112 -3.28 -6.13 -14.53
C ILE A 112 -3.44 -6.97 -13.25
N ALA A 113 -4.68 -7.31 -12.88
CA ALA A 113 -4.94 -8.13 -11.70
C ALA A 113 -4.32 -9.53 -11.84
N ASN A 114 -4.48 -10.18 -12.99
CA ASN A 114 -3.91 -11.49 -13.28
C ASN A 114 -2.38 -11.48 -13.21
N GLU A 115 -1.73 -10.50 -13.84
CA GLU A 115 -0.27 -10.38 -13.82
C GLU A 115 0.26 -10.10 -12.41
N LEU A 116 -0.37 -9.20 -11.64
CA LEU A 116 0.00 -8.95 -10.25
C LEU A 116 -0.13 -10.21 -9.40
N THR A 117 -1.24 -10.95 -9.53
CA THR A 117 -1.46 -12.19 -8.79
C THR A 117 -0.45 -13.25 -9.17
N LEU A 118 -0.17 -13.44 -10.45
CA LEU A 118 0.79 -14.44 -10.92
C LEU A 118 2.20 -14.14 -10.40
N ILE A 119 2.64 -12.88 -10.47
CA ILE A 119 3.95 -12.47 -9.96
C ILE A 119 4.02 -12.65 -8.44
N ASN A 120 3.03 -12.17 -7.70
CA ASN A 120 3.04 -12.28 -6.24
C ASN A 120 2.93 -13.73 -5.77
N GLN A 121 2.17 -14.58 -6.45
CA GLN A 121 2.12 -16.01 -6.19
C GLN A 121 3.50 -16.66 -6.41
N ASN A 122 4.15 -16.36 -7.54
CA ASN A 122 5.48 -16.88 -7.86
C ASN A 122 6.54 -16.42 -6.85
N LEU A 123 6.45 -15.18 -6.36
CA LEU A 123 7.36 -14.67 -5.33
C LEU A 123 7.10 -15.34 -3.98
N LEU A 124 5.82 -15.49 -3.59
CA LEU A 124 5.45 -16.15 -2.34
C LEU A 124 5.93 -17.60 -2.29
N LEU A 125 5.72 -18.37 -3.38
CA LEU A 125 6.11 -19.79 -3.45
C LEU A 125 7.63 -20.02 -3.41
N ARG A 126 8.44 -18.98 -3.65
CA ARG A 126 9.91 -19.07 -3.54
C ARG A 126 10.42 -18.85 -2.12
N ILE A 127 9.61 -18.26 -1.24
CA ILE A 127 10.02 -17.98 0.14
C ILE A 127 10.19 -19.30 0.87
N LYS A 128 11.41 -19.55 1.35
CA LYS A 128 11.69 -20.74 2.15
C LYS A 128 11.36 -20.48 3.62
N PRO A 129 10.95 -21.51 4.40
CA PRO A 129 10.64 -21.34 5.82
C PRO A 129 11.78 -20.69 6.61
N GLU A 130 13.04 -21.02 6.30
CA GLU A 130 14.22 -20.52 7.02
C GLU A 130 14.35 -18.99 6.93
N GLU A 131 13.82 -18.38 5.87
CA GLU A 131 13.84 -16.93 5.66
C GLU A 131 12.88 -16.17 6.61
N LEU A 132 11.90 -16.88 7.18
CA LEU A 132 10.86 -16.33 8.05
C LEU A 132 11.21 -16.43 9.54
N PHE A 133 12.18 -17.26 9.91
CA PHE A 133 12.58 -17.47 11.30
C PHE A 133 13.67 -16.51 11.76
N ASN A 134 13.87 -16.44 13.08
CA ASN A 134 14.97 -15.73 13.74
C ASN A 134 15.10 -14.24 13.38
N PHE A 135 14.01 -13.60 12.93
CA PHE A 135 14.01 -12.19 12.52
C PHE A 135 15.09 -11.83 11.49
N VAL A 136 15.51 -12.81 10.69
CA VAL A 136 16.59 -12.68 9.70
C VAL A 136 16.34 -11.53 8.72
N PHE A 137 15.08 -11.26 8.40
CA PHE A 137 14.63 -10.18 7.53
C PHE A 137 14.85 -8.77 8.12
N LEU A 138 15.04 -8.64 9.43
CA LEU A 138 15.38 -7.38 10.11
C LEU A 138 16.90 -7.13 10.16
N SER A 139 17.71 -8.12 9.79
CA SER A 139 19.17 -8.01 9.82
C SER A 139 19.70 -7.14 8.67
N SER A 140 20.91 -6.62 8.83
CA SER A 140 21.68 -5.97 7.76
C SER A 140 21.96 -6.90 6.58
N GLU A 141 22.03 -8.20 6.84
CA GLU A 141 22.35 -9.25 5.86
C GLU A 141 21.10 -9.91 5.25
N LYS A 142 19.91 -9.32 5.42
CA LYS A 142 18.63 -9.85 4.92
C LYS A 142 18.64 -10.25 3.44
N LYS A 143 19.45 -9.60 2.61
CA LYS A 143 19.59 -9.95 1.17
C LYS A 143 20.26 -11.30 0.96
N MET A 144 21.18 -11.67 1.83
CA MET A 144 21.87 -12.96 1.79
C MET A 144 21.05 -14.05 2.48
N LEU A 145 20.46 -13.71 3.64
CA LEU A 145 19.82 -14.70 4.51
C LEU A 145 18.31 -14.90 4.25
N ALA A 146 17.62 -13.88 3.70
CA ALA A 146 16.21 -13.93 3.31
C ALA A 146 16.00 -13.35 1.89
N PRO A 147 16.66 -13.89 0.86
CA PRO A 147 16.68 -13.32 -0.49
C PRO A 147 15.30 -13.30 -1.16
N ASN A 148 14.46 -14.32 -0.98
CA ASN A 148 13.15 -14.43 -1.62
C ASN A 148 12.13 -13.54 -0.93
N LEU A 149 12.13 -13.52 0.41
CA LEU A 149 11.29 -12.58 1.16
C LEU A 149 11.67 -11.14 0.84
N THR A 150 12.98 -10.84 0.81
CA THR A 150 13.46 -9.51 0.42
C THR A 150 13.01 -9.14 -1.00
N SER A 151 13.07 -10.09 -1.95
CA SER A 151 12.59 -9.87 -3.32
C SER A 151 11.09 -9.58 -3.38
N MET A 152 10.28 -10.26 -2.57
CA MET A 152 8.83 -10.00 -2.48
C MET A 152 8.55 -8.60 -1.92
N VAL A 153 9.25 -8.19 -0.86
CA VAL A 153 9.15 -6.83 -0.28
C VAL A 153 9.63 -5.75 -1.26
N GLU A 154 10.73 -6.00 -1.97
CA GLU A 154 11.23 -5.09 -3.01
C GLU A 154 10.25 -4.97 -4.18
N PHE A 155 9.58 -6.05 -4.57
CA PHE A 155 8.50 -6.00 -5.56
C PHE A 155 7.32 -5.17 -5.05
N TYR A 156 6.84 -5.43 -3.83
CA TYR A 156 5.77 -4.66 -3.20
C TYR A 156 6.06 -3.15 -3.25
N ASN A 157 7.22 -2.74 -2.75
CA ASN A 157 7.62 -1.34 -2.70
C ASN A 157 7.74 -0.71 -4.09
N ARG A 158 8.34 -1.42 -5.05
CA ARG A 158 8.44 -0.94 -6.44
C ARG A 158 7.06 -0.71 -7.07
N THR A 159 6.13 -1.64 -6.84
CA THR A 159 4.78 -1.55 -7.42
C THR A 159 3.96 -0.41 -6.81
N VAL A 160 4.08 -0.17 -5.49
CA VAL A 160 3.48 1.02 -4.84
C VAL A 160 3.96 2.31 -5.51
N LEU A 161 5.27 2.43 -5.73
CA LEU A 161 5.86 3.63 -6.32
C LEU A 161 5.54 3.78 -7.80
N LEU A 162 5.44 2.68 -8.54
CA LEU A 162 5.00 2.66 -9.93
C LEU A 162 3.58 3.25 -10.03
N PHE A 163 2.62 2.74 -9.26
CA PHE A 163 1.25 3.25 -9.28
C PHE A 163 1.15 4.70 -8.81
N ALA A 164 1.91 5.09 -7.79
CA ALA A 164 1.99 6.50 -7.37
C ALA A 164 2.49 7.39 -8.52
N THR A 165 3.52 6.94 -9.24
CA THR A 165 4.07 7.65 -10.39
C THR A 165 3.05 7.76 -11.52
N GLN A 166 2.31 6.69 -11.82
CA GLN A 166 1.25 6.69 -12.85
C GLN A 166 0.15 7.71 -12.56
N ILE A 167 -0.21 7.89 -11.28
CA ILE A 167 -1.13 8.95 -10.86
C ILE A 167 -0.46 10.33 -11.02
N LEU A 168 0.74 10.53 -10.47
CA LEU A 168 1.39 11.85 -10.44
C LEU A 168 1.80 12.38 -11.83
N GLN A 169 2.03 11.48 -12.80
CA GLN A 169 2.36 11.85 -14.17
C GLN A 169 1.19 12.51 -14.93
N GLN A 170 -0.05 12.37 -14.46
CA GLN A 170 -1.19 12.94 -15.16
C GLN A 170 -1.27 14.47 -14.97
N LYS A 171 -1.42 15.17 -16.10
CA LYS A 171 -1.39 16.64 -16.18
C LYS A 171 -2.53 17.33 -15.41
N SER A 172 -3.72 16.72 -15.33
CA SER A 172 -4.90 17.33 -14.68
C SER A 172 -5.46 16.47 -13.55
N ASP A 173 -6.11 17.12 -12.56
CA ASP A 173 -6.79 16.43 -11.46
C ASP A 173 -7.82 15.40 -11.93
N LYS A 174 -8.54 15.71 -13.02
CA LYS A 174 -9.52 14.81 -13.62
C LYS A 174 -8.85 13.56 -14.18
N MET A 175 -7.70 13.71 -14.85
CA MET A 175 -6.93 12.58 -15.38
C MET A 175 -6.33 11.75 -14.25
N ARG A 176 -5.86 12.38 -13.17
CA ARG A 176 -5.43 11.67 -11.94
C ARG A 176 -6.56 10.84 -11.33
N ALA A 177 -7.75 11.44 -11.21
CA ALA A 177 -8.93 10.76 -10.68
C ALA A 177 -9.34 9.56 -11.56
N SER A 178 -9.19 9.68 -12.89
CA SER A 178 -9.39 8.57 -13.82
C SER A 178 -8.40 7.41 -13.61
N VAL A 179 -7.12 7.69 -13.33
CA VAL A 179 -6.15 6.63 -12.99
C VAL A 179 -6.49 5.96 -11.65
N ILE A 180 -6.87 6.74 -10.63
CA ILE A 180 -7.33 6.19 -9.34
C ILE A 180 -8.56 5.29 -9.54
N MET A 181 -9.50 5.69 -10.39
CA MET A 181 -10.66 4.88 -10.74
C MET A 181 -10.27 3.58 -11.44
N HIS A 182 -9.32 3.62 -12.37
CA HIS A 182 -8.83 2.42 -13.03
C HIS A 182 -8.14 1.46 -12.06
N LEU A 183 -7.30 1.97 -11.15
CA LEU A 183 -6.69 1.18 -10.08
C LEU A 183 -7.75 0.59 -9.12
N PHE A 184 -8.85 1.30 -8.89
CA PHE A 184 -9.98 0.73 -8.16
C PHE A 184 -10.64 -0.43 -8.92
N SER A 185 -10.80 -0.32 -10.25
CA SER A 185 -11.27 -1.44 -11.06
C SER A 185 -10.35 -2.65 -10.94
N VAL A 186 -9.02 -2.45 -10.85
CA VAL A 186 -8.05 -3.53 -10.58
C VAL A 186 -8.31 -4.16 -9.21
N ILE A 187 -8.51 -3.36 -8.16
CA ILE A 187 -8.90 -3.86 -6.81
C ILE A 187 -10.14 -4.76 -6.90
N GLN A 188 -11.16 -4.38 -7.68
CA GLN A 188 -12.37 -5.19 -7.82
C GLN A 188 -12.07 -6.56 -8.44
N GLN A 189 -11.25 -6.60 -9.49
CA GLN A 189 -10.84 -7.87 -10.12
C GLN A 189 -10.02 -8.73 -9.14
N LEU A 190 -9.06 -8.13 -8.44
CA LEU A 190 -8.26 -8.80 -7.41
C LEU A 190 -9.12 -9.40 -6.29
N TYR A 191 -10.19 -8.72 -5.90
CA TYR A 191 -11.08 -9.17 -4.83
C TYR A 191 -12.05 -10.28 -5.29
N ILE A 192 -12.66 -10.11 -6.47
CA ILE A 192 -13.75 -10.97 -6.96
C ILE A 192 -13.21 -12.23 -7.63
N ILE A 193 -12.16 -12.12 -8.43
CA ILE A 193 -11.68 -13.20 -9.30
C ILE A 193 -10.44 -13.86 -8.69
N ASN A 194 -9.43 -13.05 -8.36
CA ASN A 194 -8.11 -13.57 -8.00
C ASN A 194 -7.99 -13.93 -6.51
N HIS A 195 -8.86 -13.37 -5.68
CA HIS A 195 -8.77 -13.45 -4.21
C HIS A 195 -7.38 -13.07 -3.70
N ASP A 196 -6.85 -11.96 -4.22
CA ASP A 196 -5.49 -11.50 -3.96
C ASP A 196 -5.51 -10.25 -3.08
N ILE A 197 -5.51 -10.50 -1.77
CA ILE A 197 -5.51 -9.46 -0.73
C ILE A 197 -4.16 -8.75 -0.68
N HIS A 198 -3.09 -9.45 -1.03
CA HIS A 198 -1.75 -8.90 -1.09
C HIS A 198 -1.65 -7.73 -2.08
N SER A 199 -2.10 -7.93 -3.31
CA SER A 199 -2.11 -6.90 -4.35
C SER A 199 -3.11 -5.78 -4.07
N ILE A 200 -4.26 -6.08 -3.45
CA ILE A 200 -5.17 -5.03 -2.97
C ILE A 200 -4.45 -4.12 -1.98
N ARG A 201 -3.69 -4.70 -1.04
CA ARG A 201 -2.92 -3.93 -0.06
C ARG A 201 -1.84 -3.06 -0.73
N ILE A 202 -1.21 -3.49 -1.82
CA ILE A 202 -0.29 -2.66 -2.63
C ILE A 202 -1.00 -1.39 -3.12
N ILE A 203 -2.18 -1.54 -3.73
CA ILE A 203 -2.91 -0.40 -4.29
C ILE A 203 -3.42 0.54 -3.19
N LEU A 204 -3.94 0.00 -2.08
CA LEU A 204 -4.34 0.82 -0.92
C LEU A 204 -3.16 1.61 -0.33
N THR A 205 -1.99 0.97 -0.24
CA THR A 205 -0.77 1.63 0.26
C THR A 205 -0.30 2.72 -0.71
N THR A 206 -0.52 2.55 -2.02
CA THR A 206 -0.32 3.63 -3.00
C THR A 206 -1.21 4.82 -2.72
N PHE A 207 -2.49 4.60 -2.39
CA PHE A 207 -3.41 5.68 -2.09
C PHE A 207 -3.10 6.40 -0.78
N ASP A 208 -2.62 5.64 0.22
CA ASP A 208 -2.17 6.17 1.51
C ASP A 208 -0.80 6.84 1.44
N HIS A 209 -0.03 6.59 0.36
CA HIS A 209 1.28 7.20 0.17
C HIS A 209 1.18 8.73 0.28
N PRO A 210 2.04 9.41 1.06
CA PRO A 210 1.90 10.83 1.37
C PRO A 210 1.74 11.74 0.15
N SER A 211 2.45 11.43 -0.95
CA SER A 211 2.38 12.15 -2.21
C SER A 211 1.04 12.03 -2.94
N ILE A 212 0.29 10.95 -2.71
CA ILE A 212 -1.02 10.70 -3.32
C ILE A 212 -2.14 11.14 -2.39
N PHE A 213 -2.06 10.78 -1.10
CA PHE A 213 -3.08 11.14 -0.10
C PHE A 213 -3.31 12.66 -0.02
N ARG A 214 -2.26 13.47 -0.27
CA ARG A 214 -2.35 14.94 -0.21
C ARG A 214 -3.06 15.59 -1.40
N LEU A 215 -3.39 14.86 -2.47
CA LEU A 215 -4.02 15.38 -3.69
C LEU A 215 -5.51 15.69 -3.48
N ARG A 216 -5.81 16.71 -2.67
CA ARG A 216 -7.17 17.03 -2.18
C ARG A 216 -8.20 17.15 -3.31
N GLU A 217 -7.85 17.87 -4.37
CA GLU A 217 -8.77 18.14 -5.48
C GLU A 217 -9.04 16.87 -6.31
N THR A 218 -8.00 16.11 -6.61
CA THR A 218 -8.11 14.80 -7.26
C THR A 218 -9.06 13.87 -6.48
N TRP A 219 -8.88 13.75 -5.15
CA TRP A 219 -9.73 12.91 -4.30
C TRP A 219 -11.18 13.44 -4.21
N ARG A 220 -11.36 14.77 -4.24
CA ARG A 220 -12.69 15.40 -4.28
C ARG A 220 -13.43 15.05 -5.56
N ILE A 221 -12.76 15.15 -6.72
CA ILE A 221 -13.32 14.78 -8.03
C ILE A 221 -13.69 13.29 -8.02
N PHE A 222 -12.76 12.42 -7.63
CA PHE A 222 -13.00 10.98 -7.55
C PHE A 222 -14.23 10.66 -6.68
N ARG A 223 -14.31 11.21 -5.47
CA ARG A 223 -15.45 10.99 -4.56
C ARG A 223 -16.77 11.47 -5.14
N ARG A 224 -16.78 12.64 -5.77
CA ARG A 224 -17.99 13.24 -6.35
C ARG A 224 -18.52 12.42 -7.53
N GLU A 225 -17.62 11.96 -8.40
CA GLU A 225 -17.99 11.20 -9.60
C GLU A 225 -18.27 9.72 -9.27
N ASN A 226 -17.67 9.17 -8.20
CA ASN A 226 -17.68 7.75 -7.89
C ASN A 226 -18.05 7.47 -6.41
N PRO A 227 -19.21 7.93 -5.90
CA PRO A 227 -19.54 7.86 -4.47
C PRO A 227 -19.65 6.43 -3.93
N LYS A 228 -20.28 5.50 -4.70
CA LYS A 228 -20.40 4.08 -4.31
C LYS A 228 -19.03 3.41 -4.20
N PHE A 229 -18.14 3.70 -5.15
CA PHE A 229 -16.79 3.17 -5.18
C PHE A 229 -15.96 3.69 -3.99
N TYR A 230 -16.09 4.97 -3.65
CA TYR A 230 -15.42 5.53 -2.48
C TYR A 230 -15.88 4.87 -1.17
N THR A 231 -17.16 4.52 -1.03
CA THR A 231 -17.65 3.75 0.14
C THR A 231 -17.03 2.36 0.21
N ALA A 232 -16.96 1.64 -0.91
CA ALA A 232 -16.30 0.34 -0.96
C ALA A 232 -14.79 0.44 -0.64
N LEU A 233 -14.13 1.51 -1.09
CA LEU A 233 -12.74 1.78 -0.76
C LEU A 233 -12.52 2.01 0.74
N LYS A 234 -13.41 2.76 1.40
CA LYS A 234 -13.40 2.93 2.86
C LYS A 234 -13.53 1.61 3.61
N TYR A 235 -14.42 0.73 3.16
CA TYR A 235 -14.55 -0.60 3.74
C TYR A 235 -13.23 -1.36 3.66
N LEU A 236 -12.59 -1.40 2.49
CA LEU A 236 -11.31 -2.09 2.32
C LEU A 236 -10.18 -1.47 3.16
N TRP A 237 -10.14 -0.15 3.29
CA TRP A 237 -9.22 0.54 4.19
C TRP A 237 -9.44 0.17 5.66
N ASN A 238 -10.69 -0.02 6.09
CA ASN A 238 -11.00 -0.45 7.45
C ASN A 238 -10.51 -1.89 7.68
N VAL A 239 -10.89 -2.81 6.79
CA VAL A 239 -10.51 -4.23 6.86
C VAL A 239 -9.00 -4.41 6.88
N LEU A 240 -8.28 -3.64 6.06
CA LEU A 240 -6.82 -3.71 5.95
C LEU A 240 -6.11 -2.62 6.77
N SER A 241 -6.76 -2.10 7.82
CA SER A 241 -6.15 -1.15 8.74
C SER A 241 -5.08 -1.82 9.60
N GLN A 242 -4.04 -1.07 9.94
CA GLN A 242 -2.97 -1.49 10.86
C GLN A 242 -3.33 -1.20 12.32
N ASP A 243 -4.49 -0.57 12.56
CA ASP A 243 -4.95 -0.22 13.89
C ASP A 243 -5.15 -1.49 14.74
N ASN A 244 -4.91 -1.37 16.05
CA ASN A 244 -5.03 -2.45 17.03
C ASN A 244 -4.35 -3.78 16.59
N ASN A 245 -3.15 -3.67 16.01
CA ASN A 245 -2.41 -4.83 15.50
C ASN A 245 -3.25 -5.62 14.48
N TRP A 246 -3.73 -4.93 13.44
CA TRP A 246 -4.48 -5.56 12.34
C TRP A 246 -5.73 -6.31 12.82
N GLU A 247 -6.43 -5.80 13.85
CA GLU A 247 -7.60 -6.46 14.46
C GLU A 247 -8.67 -6.81 13.42
N GLU A 248 -9.10 -5.82 12.65
CA GLU A 248 -10.09 -5.98 11.58
C GLU A 248 -9.64 -7.00 10.51
N TYR A 249 -8.36 -7.00 10.16
CA TYR A 249 -7.83 -7.95 9.19
C TYR A 249 -7.82 -9.38 9.75
N ARG A 250 -7.46 -9.55 11.04
CA ARG A 250 -7.47 -10.85 11.71
C ARG A 250 -8.88 -11.40 11.85
N LEU A 251 -9.86 -10.56 12.24
CA LEU A 251 -11.28 -10.93 12.27
C LEU A 251 -11.78 -11.32 10.87
N TRP A 252 -11.40 -10.54 9.85
CA TRP A 252 -11.72 -10.88 8.47
C TRP A 252 -11.10 -12.23 8.04
N LEU A 253 -9.87 -12.54 8.43
CA LEU A 253 -9.28 -13.85 8.16
C LEU A 253 -10.08 -14.97 8.84
N GLU A 254 -10.44 -14.83 10.11
CA GLU A 254 -11.22 -15.85 10.83
C GLU A 254 -12.59 -16.10 10.17
N GLU A 255 -13.30 -15.05 9.77
CA GLU A 255 -14.61 -15.21 9.15
C GLU A 255 -14.55 -15.69 7.69
N LYS A 256 -13.61 -15.15 6.91
CA LYS A 256 -13.59 -15.24 5.45
C LYS A 256 -12.54 -16.22 4.93
N PHE A 257 -11.31 -16.20 5.46
CA PHE A 257 -10.26 -17.14 5.04
C PHE A 257 -10.62 -18.58 5.44
N ILE A 258 -11.05 -18.81 6.68
CA ILE A 258 -11.46 -20.15 7.14
C ILE A 258 -12.66 -20.65 6.33
N LYS A 259 -13.65 -19.79 6.08
CA LYS A 259 -14.89 -20.20 5.41
C LYS A 259 -14.77 -20.35 3.90
N ASP A 260 -13.98 -19.51 3.22
CA ASP A 260 -13.87 -19.54 1.75
C ASP A 260 -12.66 -20.39 1.31
N CYS A 261 -11.48 -20.28 1.93
CA CYS A 261 -10.33 -21.08 1.53
C CYS A 261 -10.43 -22.53 1.97
N LEU A 262 -10.68 -22.78 3.25
CA LEU A 262 -10.63 -24.15 3.78
C LEU A 262 -11.88 -24.95 3.37
N ASN A 263 -13.07 -24.35 3.47
CA ASN A 263 -14.30 -25.09 3.16
C ASN A 263 -14.62 -25.14 1.65
N LYS A 264 -14.23 -24.14 0.85
CA LYS A 264 -14.51 -24.13 -0.60
C LYS A 264 -13.29 -24.44 -1.47
N LYS A 265 -12.14 -24.76 -0.87
CA LYS A 265 -10.86 -25.03 -1.57
C LYS A 265 -10.45 -23.92 -2.54
N GLN A 266 -10.78 -22.67 -2.20
CA GLN A 266 -10.49 -21.52 -3.03
C GLN A 266 -9.12 -20.95 -2.63
N PRO A 267 -8.10 -20.93 -3.52
CA PRO A 267 -6.81 -20.35 -3.19
C PRO A 267 -6.95 -18.83 -3.00
N MET A 268 -6.24 -18.28 -2.02
CA MET A 268 -6.23 -16.85 -1.69
C MET A 268 -4.82 -16.41 -1.38
N LEU A 269 -4.43 -15.24 -1.90
CA LEU A 269 -3.13 -14.64 -1.62
C LEU A 269 -3.27 -13.64 -0.48
N LEU A 270 -2.78 -14.01 0.70
CA LEU A 270 -2.85 -13.19 1.90
C LEU A 270 -1.76 -12.13 1.95
N PHE A 271 -2.04 -11.05 2.66
CA PHE A 271 -1.01 -10.07 3.00
C PHE A 271 -0.19 -10.60 4.19
N ILE A 272 1.09 -10.85 3.97
CA ILE A 272 1.96 -11.55 4.94
C ILE A 272 2.60 -10.64 5.99
N GLY A 273 2.40 -9.31 5.92
CA GLY A 273 2.85 -8.36 6.94
C GLY A 273 4.37 -8.38 7.15
N TYR A 274 5.08 -7.53 6.42
CA TYR A 274 6.53 -7.33 6.55
C TYR A 274 6.88 -5.94 7.08
#